data_AF-A0A5N5J8S8-F1
#
_entry.id   AF-A0A5N5J8S8-F1
#
_cell.length_a   1.000
_cell.length_b   1.000
_cell.length_c   1.000
_cell.angle_alpha   90.00
_cell.angle_beta   90.00
_cell.angle_gamma   90.00
#
_symmetry.space_group_name_H-M   'P 1'
#
loop_
_entity.id
_entity.type
_entity.pdbx_description
1 polymer ?
#
loop_
_entity_poly.entity_id
_entity_poly.type
_entity_poly.pdbx_seq_one_letter_code
_entity_poly.pdbx_strand_id
1 'polypeptide(L)'
;MIEYGVVAEEPELSALLKVSVDVNNADKVYELLHRLRTSVRQVTESTVAIIEDWFKFKHAAKTGKENWDVRKVKEGVARGGGGWHGQGWLGCGQWRVVRTQMDKEGVCGSCGERLACIDIDPRETENFAISLSKLALGREVKADFTRFQDWLQQHGPFDAVADGANLSLINQQTFSFSQLNVLVHRLHGMSPSKKLPLVILHKSRVTGGSAQNPCNKKMLERWKNSGALYVTPAGSNDDWTKKQEIALMIPCILITFIDWITKVSNFASIQIALELTFGPVRTSGVAVFAACHRVELGKCYNDMLRYWLYAAVCCKCLLVTNDEMRDHLFQLLGTSFFPRWKEKHQVRLSVSRSGIALQMPPPYSIVIQESENGSWHVPTTTNDDLETPRQWLCATRPIKS
;
A
#
# COMPACT_ATOMS: atom_id res chain seq x y z
N MET A 1 18.61 13.68 -15.45
CA MET A 1 17.58 12.75 -14.91
C MET A 1 16.36 12.68 -15.81
N ILE A 2 15.58 13.76 -15.95
CA ILE A 2 14.34 13.78 -16.75
C ILE A 2 14.57 13.39 -18.21
N GLU A 3 15.60 13.95 -18.86
CA GLU A 3 15.97 13.64 -20.25
C GLU A 3 16.29 12.17 -20.50
N TYR A 4 16.73 11.46 -19.45
CA TYR A 4 17.06 10.03 -19.50
C TYR A 4 15.96 9.14 -18.89
N GLY A 5 14.75 9.69 -18.66
CA GLY A 5 13.62 8.94 -18.09
C GLY A 5 13.81 8.53 -16.62
N VAL A 6 14.79 9.09 -15.91
CA VAL A 6 15.05 8.78 -14.50
C VAL A 6 14.17 9.66 -13.62
N VAL A 7 13.32 9.02 -12.82
CA VAL A 7 12.49 9.67 -11.81
C VAL A 7 13.32 9.92 -10.56
N ALA A 8 13.32 11.15 -10.06
CA ALA A 8 14.00 11.51 -8.82
C ALA A 8 13.18 11.03 -7.61
N GLU A 9 13.85 10.46 -6.63
CA GLU A 9 13.27 10.06 -5.36
C GLU A 9 13.39 11.20 -4.34
N GLU A 10 12.95 10.96 -3.10
CA GLU A 10 12.99 11.98 -2.05
C GLU A 10 14.40 12.53 -1.76
N PRO A 11 15.49 11.73 -1.71
CA PRO A 11 16.82 12.25 -1.44
C PRO A 11 17.28 13.28 -2.48
N GLU A 12 17.06 13.02 -3.77
CA GLU A 12 17.44 13.97 -4.83
C GLU A 12 16.54 15.21 -4.82
N LEU A 13 15.24 15.04 -4.61
CA LEU A 13 14.29 16.16 -4.54
C LEU A 13 14.54 17.05 -3.32
N SER A 14 14.84 16.47 -2.16
CA SER A 14 15.14 17.20 -0.92
C SER A 14 16.47 17.95 -1.01
N ALA A 15 17.50 17.36 -1.64
CA ALA A 15 18.77 18.04 -1.89
C ALA A 15 18.58 19.25 -2.84
N LEU A 16 17.83 19.08 -3.94
CA LEU A 16 17.50 20.19 -4.84
C LEU A 16 16.65 21.27 -4.15
N LEU A 17 15.74 20.86 -3.27
CA LEU A 17 14.92 21.78 -2.49
C LEU A 17 15.79 22.61 -1.56
N LYS A 18 16.72 21.98 -0.84
CA LYS A 18 17.63 22.68 0.07
C LYS A 18 18.46 23.73 -0.66
N VAL A 19 19.07 23.37 -1.79
CA VAL A 19 19.85 24.31 -2.60
C VAL A 19 18.99 25.47 -3.08
N SER A 20 17.75 25.20 -3.51
CA SER A 20 16.81 26.24 -3.98
C SER A 20 16.40 27.21 -2.87
N VAL A 21 16.22 26.70 -1.64
CA VAL A 21 15.98 27.51 -0.43
C VAL A 21 17.18 28.39 -0.13
N ASP A 22 18.40 27.82 -0.16
CA ASP A 22 19.63 28.54 0.18
C ASP A 22 19.94 29.70 -0.78
N VAL A 23 19.62 29.55 -2.06
CA VAL A 23 19.78 30.61 -3.07
C VAL A 23 18.55 31.51 -3.23
N ASN A 24 17.52 31.32 -2.38
CA ASN A 24 16.27 32.09 -2.41
C ASN A 24 15.49 32.00 -3.74
N ASN A 25 15.55 30.87 -4.43
CA ASN A 25 14.83 30.68 -5.69
C ASN A 25 13.40 30.19 -5.43
N ALA A 26 12.51 31.15 -5.17
CA ALA A 26 11.10 30.91 -4.85
C ALA A 26 10.33 30.06 -5.88
N ASP A 27 10.56 30.29 -7.18
CA ASP A 27 9.87 29.56 -8.24
C ASP A 27 10.33 28.10 -8.26
N LYS A 28 11.63 27.87 -8.03
CA LYS A 28 12.16 26.50 -7.98
C LYS A 28 11.70 25.75 -6.74
N VAL A 29 11.59 26.44 -5.59
CA VAL A 29 10.99 25.85 -4.38
C VAL A 29 9.55 25.43 -4.65
N TYR A 30 8.73 26.29 -5.27
CA TYR A 30 7.35 25.96 -5.62
C TYR A 30 7.24 24.73 -6.53
N GLU A 31 8.06 24.69 -7.58
CA GLU A 31 8.14 23.56 -8.51
C GLU A 31 8.51 22.26 -7.77
N LEU A 32 9.52 22.31 -6.89
CA LEU A 32 10.00 21.13 -6.15
C LEU A 32 9.00 20.62 -5.12
N LEU A 33 8.22 21.49 -4.47
CA LEU A 33 7.13 21.07 -3.60
C LEU A 33 6.05 20.29 -4.37
N HIS A 34 5.70 20.72 -5.59
CA HIS A 34 4.78 19.98 -6.46
C HIS A 34 5.37 18.66 -6.98
N ARG A 35 6.69 18.59 -7.19
CA ARG A 35 7.37 17.33 -7.51
C ARG A 35 7.38 16.36 -6.33
N LEU A 36 7.66 16.83 -5.12
CA LEU A 36 7.53 16.04 -3.89
C LEU A 36 6.09 15.56 -3.71
N ARG A 37 5.10 16.41 -3.92
CA ARG A 37 3.67 16.04 -3.90
C ARG A 37 3.35 14.87 -4.81
N THR A 38 3.87 14.91 -6.04
CA THR A 38 3.51 13.94 -7.10
C THR A 38 4.27 12.62 -6.97
N SER A 39 5.58 12.69 -6.69
CA SER A 39 6.45 11.51 -6.68
C SER A 39 6.58 10.85 -5.31
N VAL A 40 6.54 11.64 -4.23
CA VAL A 40 6.86 11.19 -2.87
C VAL A 40 5.62 11.17 -1.97
N ARG A 41 4.72 12.15 -2.14
CA ARG A 41 3.45 12.35 -1.42
C ARG A 41 3.59 12.69 0.06
N GLN A 42 4.33 11.89 0.82
CA GLN A 42 4.60 12.01 2.25
C GLN A 42 6.10 12.06 2.45
N VAL A 43 6.61 13.00 3.22
CA VAL A 43 8.05 13.27 3.27
C VAL A 43 8.64 12.98 4.65
N THR A 44 9.92 12.65 4.69
CA THR A 44 10.66 12.42 5.94
C THR A 44 10.76 13.67 6.79
N GLU A 45 11.06 13.51 8.09
CA GLU A 45 11.24 14.64 9.00
C GLU A 45 12.35 15.59 8.56
N SER A 46 13.43 15.07 7.96
CA SER A 46 14.51 15.89 7.40
C SER A 46 14.01 16.76 6.25
N THR A 47 13.19 16.22 5.34
CA THR A 47 12.59 17.00 4.26
C THR A 47 11.58 18.03 4.79
N VAL A 48 10.75 17.69 5.79
CA VAL A 48 9.85 18.67 6.40
C VAL A 48 10.61 19.80 7.07
N ALA A 49 11.75 19.54 7.71
CA ALA A 49 12.58 20.60 8.29
C ALA A 49 13.02 21.64 7.24
N ILE A 50 13.41 21.18 6.04
CA ILE A 50 13.79 22.08 4.93
C ILE A 50 12.59 22.94 4.48
N ILE A 51 11.41 22.32 4.39
CA ILE A 51 10.17 23.01 4.00
C ILE A 51 9.74 24.01 5.07
N GLU A 52 9.85 23.62 6.34
CA GLU A 52 9.54 24.47 7.50
C GLU A 52 10.47 25.68 7.56
N ASP A 53 11.76 25.48 7.32
CA ASP A 53 12.75 26.56 7.24
C ASP A 53 12.41 27.55 6.12
N TRP A 54 12.03 27.06 4.93
CA TRP A 54 11.57 27.91 3.83
C TRP A 54 10.40 28.81 4.26
N PHE A 55 9.33 28.23 4.82
CA PHE A 55 8.15 29.01 5.17
C PHE A 55 8.41 30.00 6.32
N LYS A 56 9.32 29.69 7.25
CA LYS A 56 9.75 30.61 8.31
C LYS A 56 10.69 31.71 7.80
N PHE A 57 11.26 31.55 6.61
CA PHE A 57 12.27 32.47 6.09
C PHE A 57 11.68 33.79 5.60
N LYS A 58 12.40 34.89 5.85
CA LYS A 58 11.94 36.25 5.50
C LYS A 58 11.72 36.45 4.00
N HIS A 59 12.44 35.73 3.15
CA HIS A 59 12.24 35.83 1.70
C HIS A 59 10.91 35.22 1.27
N ALA A 60 10.53 34.06 1.82
CA ALA A 60 9.23 33.45 1.55
C ALA A 60 8.05 34.36 1.91
N ALA A 61 8.20 35.21 2.94
CA ALA A 61 7.21 36.22 3.30
C ALA A 61 6.99 37.30 2.23
N LYS A 62 8.01 37.59 1.40
CA LYS A 62 7.96 38.56 0.30
C LYS A 62 7.52 37.93 -1.02
N THR A 63 7.53 36.61 -1.11
CA THR A 63 7.13 35.86 -2.28
C THR A 63 5.62 35.68 -2.31
N GLY A 64 4.96 36.05 -3.40
CA GLY A 64 3.55 35.76 -3.66
C GLY A 64 2.81 36.93 -4.30
N LYS A 65 1.58 36.66 -4.74
CA LYS A 65 0.71 37.66 -5.35
C LYS A 65 -0.33 38.13 -4.35
N GLU A 66 -0.43 39.45 -4.14
CA GLU A 66 -1.49 40.02 -3.28
C GLU A 66 -2.88 39.80 -3.87
N ASN A 67 -3.00 39.95 -5.19
CA ASN A 67 -4.24 39.75 -5.93
C ASN A 67 -4.05 38.64 -6.97
N TRP A 68 -4.97 37.70 -7.02
CA TRP A 68 -4.96 36.61 -8.00
C TRP A 68 -6.36 36.36 -8.56
N ASP A 69 -6.39 35.76 -9.74
CA ASP A 69 -7.63 35.34 -10.37
C ASP A 69 -8.14 34.07 -9.69
N VAL A 70 -9.12 34.24 -8.80
CA VAL A 70 -9.78 33.14 -8.06
C VAL A 70 -10.36 32.11 -9.03
N ARG A 71 -10.83 32.52 -10.21
CA ARG A 71 -11.37 31.59 -11.21
C ARG A 71 -10.27 30.68 -11.73
N LYS A 72 -9.09 31.21 -12.04
CA LYS A 72 -7.93 30.39 -12.47
C LYS A 72 -7.47 29.42 -11.40
N VAL A 73 -7.52 29.83 -10.13
CA VAL A 73 -7.19 28.93 -9.01
C VAL A 73 -8.18 27.78 -8.93
N LYS A 74 -9.49 28.07 -8.95
CA LYS A 74 -10.55 27.04 -8.95
C LYS A 74 -10.45 26.11 -10.15
N GLU A 75 -10.18 26.64 -11.34
CA GLU A 75 -9.91 25.85 -12.55
C GLU A 75 -8.64 24.99 -12.42
N GLY A 76 -7.61 25.50 -11.73
CA GLY A 76 -6.41 24.73 -11.37
C GLY A 76 -6.74 23.54 -10.48
N VAL A 77 -7.50 23.77 -9.40
CA VAL A 77 -7.95 22.72 -8.47
C VAL A 77 -8.77 21.65 -9.20
N ALA A 78 -9.74 22.06 -10.00
CA ALA A 78 -10.59 21.13 -10.75
C ALA A 78 -9.78 20.30 -11.75
N ARG A 79 -8.89 20.92 -12.53
CA ARG A 79 -8.03 20.21 -13.49
C ARG A 79 -7.01 19.29 -12.82
N GLY A 80 -6.56 19.64 -11.61
CA GLY A 80 -5.60 18.88 -10.83
C GLY A 80 -6.17 17.66 -10.10
N GLY A 81 -7.49 17.42 -10.17
CA GLY A 81 -8.18 16.34 -9.45
C GLY A 81 -8.43 16.65 -7.96
N GLY A 82 -8.30 17.91 -7.56
CA GLY A 82 -8.38 18.35 -6.17
C GLY A 82 -7.04 18.43 -5.44
N GLY A 83 -6.99 19.22 -4.36
CA GLY A 83 -5.85 19.29 -3.42
C GLY A 83 -4.64 20.12 -3.86
N TRP A 84 -4.65 20.78 -5.01
CA TRP A 84 -3.61 21.72 -5.46
C TRP A 84 -4.06 22.55 -6.66
N HIS A 85 -3.45 23.72 -6.94
CA HIS A 85 -3.84 24.57 -8.07
C HIS A 85 -2.70 24.95 -9.03
N GLY A 86 -1.44 24.94 -8.57
CA GLY A 86 -0.28 25.13 -9.46
C GLY A 86 -0.15 26.54 -10.08
N GLN A 87 -0.75 27.57 -9.45
CA GLN A 87 -0.78 28.95 -10.00
C GLN A 87 0.32 29.87 -9.44
N GLY A 88 1.28 29.29 -8.71
CA GLY A 88 2.32 29.99 -7.99
C GLY A 88 1.89 30.39 -6.58
N TRP A 89 2.79 31.05 -5.85
CA TRP A 89 2.56 31.51 -4.49
C TRP A 89 1.44 32.56 -4.39
N LEU A 90 0.47 32.33 -3.51
CA LEU A 90 -0.64 33.25 -3.23
C LEU A 90 -0.45 33.97 -1.89
N GLY A 91 -1.02 35.17 -1.80
CA GLY A 91 -0.91 36.04 -0.63
C GLY A 91 0.44 36.74 -0.51
N CYS A 92 0.58 37.55 0.55
CA CYS A 92 1.82 38.21 0.92
C CYS A 92 1.95 38.24 2.45
N GLY A 93 3.15 38.49 2.95
CA GLY A 93 3.41 38.60 4.39
C GLY A 93 3.89 37.30 5.03
N GLN A 94 4.10 37.38 6.34
CA GLN A 94 4.67 36.30 7.13
C GLN A 94 3.76 35.07 7.12
N TRP A 95 4.37 33.90 6.92
CA TRP A 95 3.68 32.63 7.06
C TRP A 95 3.54 32.28 8.54
N ARG A 96 2.36 31.78 8.92
CA ARG A 96 2.16 31.04 10.17
C ARG A 96 2.46 29.57 9.90
N VAL A 97 3.50 29.06 10.54
CA VAL A 97 4.01 27.70 10.33
C VAL A 97 3.87 26.90 11.63
N VAL A 98 3.08 25.83 11.60
CA VAL A 98 2.70 25.06 12.80
C VAL A 98 2.75 23.57 12.48
N ARG A 99 3.43 22.79 13.34
CA ARG A 99 3.30 21.32 13.36
C ARG A 99 1.96 20.96 13.99
N THR A 100 1.19 20.11 13.31
CA THR A 100 -0.21 19.81 13.67
C THR A 100 -0.61 18.40 13.27
N GLN A 101 -1.88 18.06 13.48
CA GLN A 101 -2.50 16.79 13.12
C GLN A 101 -3.83 17.07 12.40
N MET A 102 -4.29 16.08 11.65
CA MET A 102 -5.62 16.09 11.05
C MET A 102 -6.56 15.28 11.93
N ASP A 103 -7.80 15.74 12.09
CA ASP A 103 -8.84 14.92 12.69
C ASP A 103 -9.30 13.80 11.72
N LYS A 104 -10.21 12.94 12.20
CA LYS A 104 -10.75 11.82 11.42
C LYS A 104 -11.50 12.25 10.14
N GLU A 105 -11.94 13.50 10.06
CA GLU A 105 -12.66 14.07 8.92
C GLU A 105 -11.72 14.84 7.96
N GLY A 106 -10.41 14.87 8.27
CA GLY A 106 -9.40 15.58 7.50
C GLY A 106 -9.31 17.08 7.80
N VAL A 107 -9.81 17.53 8.95
CA VAL A 107 -9.73 18.94 9.36
C VAL A 107 -8.43 19.19 10.12
N CYS A 108 -7.70 20.22 9.70
CA CYS A 108 -6.44 20.64 10.29
C CYS A 108 -6.64 21.25 11.68
N GLY A 109 -5.99 20.68 12.70
CA GLY A 109 -6.06 21.18 14.07
C GLY A 109 -5.43 22.57 14.29
N SER A 110 -4.69 23.11 13.31
CA SER A 110 -4.05 24.42 13.40
C SER A 110 -4.85 25.55 12.75
N CYS A 111 -5.40 25.32 11.56
CA CYS A 111 -6.06 26.35 10.75
C CYS A 111 -7.55 26.08 10.49
N GLY A 112 -8.06 24.88 10.81
CA GLY A 112 -9.45 24.51 10.56
C GLY A 112 -9.79 24.21 9.09
N GLU A 113 -8.82 24.26 8.17
CA GLU A 113 -9.05 23.85 6.78
C GLU A 113 -9.27 22.34 6.68
N ARG A 114 -10.18 21.94 5.80
CA ARG A 114 -10.43 20.54 5.47
C ARG A 114 -9.61 20.12 4.26
N LEU A 115 -8.83 19.07 4.40
CA LEU A 115 -8.07 18.47 3.31
C LEU A 115 -9.00 17.88 2.24
N ALA A 116 -8.57 17.96 0.97
CA ALA A 116 -9.28 17.36 -0.14
C ALA A 116 -9.12 15.83 -0.17
N CYS A 117 -10.12 15.16 -0.71
CA CYS A 117 -10.04 13.77 -1.15
C CYS A 117 -9.71 13.77 -2.65
N ILE A 118 -8.44 13.54 -3.00
CA ILE A 118 -7.96 13.65 -4.39
C ILE A 118 -8.37 12.40 -5.16
N ASP A 119 -9.10 12.56 -6.26
CA ASP A 119 -9.61 11.42 -7.02
C ASP A 119 -8.50 10.67 -7.76
N ILE A 120 -8.68 9.36 -7.89
CA ILE A 120 -7.83 8.51 -8.71
C ILE A 120 -8.46 8.44 -10.10
N ASP A 121 -7.71 8.78 -11.15
CA ASP A 121 -8.21 8.74 -12.53
C ASP A 121 -8.72 7.30 -12.85
N PRO A 122 -9.97 7.15 -13.30
CA PRO A 122 -10.51 5.85 -13.71
C PRO A 122 -9.64 5.14 -14.75
N ARG A 123 -8.97 5.87 -15.65
CA ARG A 123 -8.05 5.32 -16.66
C ARG A 123 -6.79 4.75 -16.03
N GLU A 124 -6.26 5.39 -15.00
CA GLU A 124 -5.13 4.83 -14.25
C GLU A 124 -5.55 3.50 -13.58
N THR A 125 -6.77 3.43 -13.05
CA THR A 125 -7.33 2.21 -12.45
C THR A 125 -7.51 1.10 -13.49
N GLU A 126 -7.97 1.42 -14.70
CA GLU A 126 -8.11 0.46 -15.79
C GLU A 126 -6.74 -0.06 -16.27
N ASN A 127 -5.77 0.84 -16.47
CA ASN A 127 -4.39 0.47 -16.82
C ASN A 127 -3.75 -0.42 -15.75
N PHE A 128 -4.04 -0.13 -14.48
CA PHE A 128 -3.62 -0.95 -13.35
C PHE A 128 -4.25 -2.33 -13.38
N ALA A 129 -5.57 -2.43 -13.63
CA ALA A 129 -6.27 -3.71 -13.78
C ALA A 129 -5.68 -4.55 -14.93
N ILE A 130 -5.39 -3.92 -16.08
CA ILE A 130 -4.73 -4.58 -17.21
C ILE A 130 -3.34 -5.08 -16.82
N SER A 131 -2.56 -4.28 -16.09
CA SER A 131 -1.21 -4.66 -15.65
C SER A 131 -1.25 -5.82 -14.66
N LEU A 132 -2.20 -5.81 -13.72
CA LEU A 132 -2.50 -6.92 -12.82
C LEU A 132 -2.86 -8.19 -13.60
N SER A 133 -3.78 -8.11 -14.56
CA SER A 133 -4.15 -9.26 -15.40
C SER A 133 -2.95 -9.84 -16.15
N LYS A 134 -2.10 -9.00 -16.73
CA LYS A 134 -0.90 -9.44 -17.45
C LYS A 134 0.09 -10.16 -16.53
N LEU A 135 0.32 -9.60 -15.33
CA LEU A 135 1.16 -10.23 -14.33
C LEU A 135 0.60 -11.58 -13.87
N ALA A 136 -0.74 -11.71 -13.79
CA ALA A 136 -1.41 -12.91 -13.32
C ALA A 136 -1.30 -14.02 -14.36
N LEU A 137 -1.61 -13.71 -15.62
CA LEU A 137 -1.55 -14.66 -16.72
C LEU A 137 -0.12 -15.12 -17.04
N GLY A 138 0.90 -14.34 -16.63
CA GLY A 138 2.31 -14.71 -16.79
C GLY A 138 2.85 -15.65 -15.69
N ARG A 139 2.11 -15.85 -14.59
CA ARG A 139 2.56 -16.58 -13.40
C ARG A 139 1.63 -17.72 -13.00
N GLU A 140 0.32 -17.50 -13.09
CA GLU A 140 -0.72 -18.50 -12.78
C GLU A 140 -0.94 -19.48 -13.94
N VAL A 141 -1.60 -20.61 -13.64
CA VAL A 141 -2.18 -21.45 -14.70
C VAL A 141 -3.22 -20.60 -15.44
N LYS A 142 -2.88 -20.14 -16.64
CA LYS A 142 -3.65 -19.17 -17.46
C LYS A 142 -5.16 -19.43 -17.44
N ALA A 143 -5.56 -20.70 -17.53
CA ALA A 143 -6.97 -21.12 -17.54
C ALA A 143 -7.72 -20.82 -16.23
N ASP A 144 -7.04 -20.91 -15.08
CA ASP A 144 -7.66 -20.70 -13.77
C ASP A 144 -7.91 -19.22 -13.49
N PHE A 145 -6.97 -18.34 -13.86
CA PHE A 145 -7.16 -16.90 -13.70
C PHE A 145 -8.23 -16.37 -14.67
N THR A 146 -8.23 -16.80 -15.95
CA THR A 146 -9.30 -16.43 -16.89
C THR A 146 -10.68 -16.88 -16.38
N ARG A 147 -10.80 -18.09 -15.82
CA ARG A 147 -12.04 -18.56 -15.20
C ARG A 147 -12.50 -17.63 -14.07
N PHE A 148 -11.57 -17.11 -13.27
CA PHE A 148 -11.91 -16.13 -12.24
C PHE A 148 -12.39 -14.81 -12.81
N GLN A 149 -11.75 -14.30 -13.88
CA GLN A 149 -12.19 -13.07 -14.54
C GLN A 149 -13.63 -13.20 -15.05
N ASP A 150 -13.94 -14.29 -15.74
CA ASP A 150 -15.29 -14.58 -16.23
C ASP A 150 -16.29 -14.72 -15.08
N TRP A 151 -15.90 -15.42 -14.01
CA TRP A 151 -16.72 -15.57 -12.82
C TRP A 151 -17.02 -14.22 -12.17
N LEU A 152 -16.00 -13.36 -12.01
CA LEU A 152 -16.15 -12.04 -11.39
C LEU A 152 -17.10 -11.15 -12.21
N GLN A 153 -17.00 -11.20 -13.54
CA GLN A 153 -17.89 -10.46 -14.43
C GLN A 153 -19.36 -10.89 -14.29
N GLN A 154 -19.61 -12.17 -14.02
CA GLN A 154 -20.96 -12.72 -13.86
C GLN A 154 -21.57 -12.48 -12.47
N HIS A 155 -20.75 -12.35 -11.42
CA HIS A 155 -21.22 -12.31 -10.04
C HIS A 155 -21.11 -10.92 -9.37
N GLY A 156 -20.27 -10.03 -9.91
CA GLY A 156 -20.16 -8.65 -9.44
C GLY A 156 -21.39 -7.78 -9.79
N PRO A 157 -21.39 -6.49 -9.40
CA PRO A 157 -20.37 -5.80 -8.61
C PRO A 157 -20.50 -6.06 -7.10
N PHE A 158 -19.38 -5.95 -6.38
CA PHE A 158 -19.29 -6.05 -4.92
C PHE A 158 -18.93 -4.70 -4.30
N ASP A 159 -19.41 -4.44 -3.08
CA ASP A 159 -19.04 -3.25 -2.31
C ASP A 159 -17.73 -3.45 -1.51
N ALA A 160 -17.35 -4.70 -1.26
CA ALA A 160 -16.12 -5.07 -0.59
C ALA A 160 -15.64 -6.46 -1.02
N VAL A 161 -14.32 -6.63 -1.06
CA VAL A 161 -13.62 -7.90 -1.22
C VAL A 161 -12.84 -8.18 0.05
N ALA A 162 -12.94 -9.40 0.57
CA ALA A 162 -12.34 -9.83 1.81
C ALA A 162 -11.26 -10.89 1.56
N ASP A 163 -10.04 -10.63 2.07
CA ASP A 163 -8.96 -11.61 2.11
C ASP A 163 -9.24 -12.65 3.21
N GLY A 164 -9.98 -13.71 2.85
CA GLY A 164 -10.49 -14.67 3.83
C GLY A 164 -9.39 -15.37 4.62
N ALA A 165 -8.21 -15.57 4.02
CA ALA A 165 -7.07 -16.20 4.69
C ALA A 165 -6.47 -15.29 5.76
N ASN A 166 -6.18 -14.03 5.39
CA ASN A 166 -5.64 -13.04 6.32
C ASN A 166 -6.63 -12.78 7.47
N LEU A 167 -7.90 -12.51 7.14
CA LEU A 167 -8.93 -12.16 8.12
C LEU A 167 -9.23 -13.24 9.15
N SER A 168 -9.02 -14.51 8.79
CA SER A 168 -9.27 -15.64 9.70
C SER A 168 -8.10 -15.96 10.63
N LEU A 169 -6.92 -15.37 10.38
CA LEU A 169 -5.68 -15.62 11.13
C LEU A 169 -5.23 -14.42 11.96
N ILE A 170 -5.77 -13.22 11.73
CA ILE A 170 -5.43 -12.03 12.52
C ILE A 170 -5.65 -12.29 14.01
N ASN A 171 -4.57 -12.17 14.79
CA ASN A 171 -4.51 -12.37 16.23
C ASN A 171 -5.03 -13.74 16.70
N GLN A 172 -4.94 -14.77 15.85
CA GLN A 172 -5.31 -16.15 16.15
C GLN A 172 -4.14 -17.09 15.87
N GLN A 173 -3.95 -18.10 16.71
CA GLN A 173 -3.00 -19.19 16.43
C GLN A 173 -3.52 -20.14 15.34
N THR A 174 -4.83 -20.19 15.15
CA THR A 174 -5.48 -21.10 14.19
C THR A 174 -6.56 -20.38 13.40
N PHE A 175 -6.90 -20.92 12.22
CA PHE A 175 -7.89 -20.34 11.32
C PHE A 175 -9.28 -20.32 11.96
N SER A 176 -9.86 -19.13 12.16
CA SER A 176 -11.16 -18.93 12.81
C SER A 176 -12.26 -18.55 11.82
N PHE A 177 -13.13 -19.51 11.50
CA PHE A 177 -14.36 -19.26 10.71
C PHE A 177 -15.35 -18.35 11.43
N SER A 178 -15.40 -18.42 12.77
CA SER A 178 -16.31 -17.57 13.56
C SER A 178 -15.95 -16.09 13.42
N GLN A 179 -14.65 -15.76 13.48
CA GLN A 179 -14.13 -14.42 13.26
C GLN A 179 -14.45 -13.93 11.85
N LEU A 180 -14.16 -14.76 10.84
CA LEU A 180 -14.46 -14.43 9.45
C LEU A 180 -15.96 -14.15 9.25
N ASN A 181 -16.84 -14.96 9.85
CA ASN A 181 -18.29 -14.76 9.74
C ASN A 181 -18.75 -13.43 10.34
N VAL A 182 -18.24 -13.07 11.53
CA VAL A 182 -18.54 -11.78 12.17
C VAL A 182 -18.13 -10.62 11.27
N LEU A 183 -16.97 -10.72 10.62
CA LEU A 183 -16.48 -9.70 9.70
C LEU A 183 -17.35 -9.59 8.44
N VAL A 184 -17.69 -10.73 7.83
CA VAL A 184 -18.59 -10.77 6.66
C VAL A 184 -19.95 -10.13 6.97
N HIS A 185 -20.53 -10.45 8.13
CA HIS A 185 -21.79 -9.83 8.56
C HIS A 185 -21.67 -8.33 8.82
N ARG A 186 -20.55 -7.88 9.41
CA ARG A 186 -20.31 -6.46 9.64
C ARG A 186 -20.17 -5.69 8.33
N LEU A 187 -19.38 -6.22 7.39
CA LEU A 187 -19.21 -5.63 6.05
C LEU A 187 -20.55 -5.56 5.29
N HIS A 188 -21.36 -6.61 5.38
CA HIS A 188 -22.71 -6.61 4.81
C HIS A 188 -23.63 -5.56 5.46
N GLY A 189 -23.56 -5.37 6.78
CA GLY A 189 -24.31 -4.32 7.48
C GLY A 189 -23.92 -2.91 7.03
N MET A 190 -22.62 -2.69 6.80
CA MET A 190 -22.05 -1.42 6.34
C MET A 190 -22.22 -1.18 4.84
N SER A 191 -22.43 -2.23 4.04
CA SER A 191 -22.63 -2.14 2.58
C SER A 191 -23.83 -1.25 2.26
N PRO A 192 -23.66 -0.21 1.42
CA PRO A 192 -24.76 0.60 0.92
C PRO A 192 -25.76 -0.23 0.11
N SER A 193 -25.28 -1.20 -0.68
CA SER A 193 -26.13 -2.05 -1.52
C SER A 193 -26.72 -3.26 -0.79
N LYS A 194 -26.42 -3.45 0.50
CA LYS A 194 -26.77 -4.64 1.30
C LYS A 194 -26.35 -5.95 0.61
N LYS A 195 -25.25 -5.92 -0.14
CA LYS A 195 -24.66 -7.14 -0.71
C LYS A 195 -23.71 -7.80 0.29
N LEU A 196 -23.48 -9.10 0.14
CA LEU A 196 -22.39 -9.75 0.85
C LEU A 196 -21.05 -9.33 0.22
N PRO A 197 -19.97 -9.19 1.00
CA PRO A 197 -18.65 -9.02 0.45
C PRO A 197 -18.23 -10.28 -0.32
N LEU A 198 -17.40 -10.12 -1.35
CA LEU A 198 -16.74 -11.25 -1.98
C LEU A 198 -15.63 -11.78 -1.06
N VAL A 199 -15.80 -12.97 -0.52
CA VAL A 199 -14.79 -13.68 0.25
C VAL A 199 -13.95 -14.54 -0.68
N ILE A 200 -12.63 -14.43 -0.59
CA ILE A 200 -11.70 -15.26 -1.35
C ILE A 200 -10.96 -16.18 -0.38
N LEU A 201 -11.00 -17.49 -0.66
CA LEU A 201 -10.36 -18.53 0.16
C LEU A 201 -9.74 -19.62 -0.71
N HIS A 202 -8.64 -20.19 -0.24
CA HIS A 202 -8.06 -21.39 -0.85
C HIS A 202 -8.97 -22.61 -0.78
N LYS A 203 -8.92 -23.46 -1.81
CA LYS A 203 -9.57 -24.78 -1.80
C LYS A 203 -9.26 -25.58 -0.54
N SER A 204 -7.99 -25.61 -0.11
CA SER A 204 -7.59 -26.37 1.10
C SER A 204 -8.25 -25.86 2.39
N ARG A 205 -8.60 -24.57 2.46
CA ARG A 205 -9.29 -23.95 3.59
C ARG A 205 -10.79 -24.26 3.58
N VAL A 206 -11.37 -24.49 2.41
CA VAL A 206 -12.80 -24.80 2.23
C VAL A 206 -13.08 -26.31 2.33
N THR A 207 -12.13 -27.16 1.92
CA THR A 207 -12.31 -28.62 1.90
C THR A 207 -11.67 -29.35 3.08
N GLY A 208 -10.88 -28.68 3.93
CA GLY A 208 -10.10 -29.32 5.00
C GLY A 208 -10.53 -28.93 6.42
N GLY A 209 -10.12 -29.75 7.40
CA GLY A 209 -10.14 -29.42 8.83
C GLY A 209 -11.47 -28.89 9.36
N SER A 210 -11.44 -27.71 9.99
CA SER A 210 -12.60 -27.06 10.62
C SER A 210 -13.72 -26.67 9.65
N ALA A 211 -13.48 -26.68 8.32
CA ALA A 211 -14.52 -26.45 7.33
C ALA A 211 -15.52 -27.61 7.24
N GLN A 212 -15.14 -28.82 7.65
CA GLN A 212 -16.02 -29.99 7.68
C GLN A 212 -17.02 -29.97 8.85
N ASN A 213 -16.87 -29.06 9.80
CA ASN A 213 -17.88 -28.82 10.82
C ASN A 213 -19.23 -28.45 10.16
N PRO A 214 -20.36 -29.06 10.54
CA PRO A 214 -21.65 -28.81 9.89
C PRO A 214 -22.07 -27.33 9.81
N CYS A 215 -21.79 -26.55 10.85
CA CYS A 215 -22.11 -25.13 10.89
C CYS A 215 -21.26 -24.33 9.87
N ASN A 216 -19.95 -24.58 9.84
CA ASN A 216 -19.04 -23.91 8.91
C ASN A 216 -19.33 -24.32 7.47
N LYS A 217 -19.62 -25.60 7.23
CA LYS A 217 -20.01 -26.11 5.91
C LYS A 217 -21.27 -25.43 5.40
N LYS A 218 -22.32 -25.33 6.24
CA LYS A 218 -23.57 -24.63 5.88
C LYS A 218 -23.34 -23.14 5.59
N MET A 219 -22.46 -22.50 6.34
CA MET A 219 -22.07 -21.10 6.12
C MET A 219 -21.35 -20.92 4.77
N LEU A 220 -20.35 -21.76 4.47
CA LEU A 220 -19.60 -21.71 3.21
C LEU A 220 -20.49 -21.98 2.00
N GLU A 221 -21.38 -22.97 2.08
CA GLU A 221 -22.37 -23.24 1.03
C GLU A 221 -23.33 -22.07 0.84
N ARG A 222 -23.75 -21.39 1.91
CA ARG A 222 -24.58 -20.18 1.81
C ARG A 222 -23.86 -19.08 1.05
N TRP A 223 -22.59 -18.79 1.37
CA TRP A 223 -21.81 -17.76 0.68
C TRP A 223 -21.56 -18.13 -0.78
N LYS A 224 -21.31 -19.41 -1.07
CA LYS A 224 -21.14 -19.91 -2.43
C LYS A 224 -22.42 -19.75 -3.26
N ASN A 225 -23.56 -20.18 -2.72
CA ASN A 225 -24.86 -20.08 -3.39
C ASN A 225 -25.31 -18.63 -3.60
N SER A 226 -24.85 -17.69 -2.76
CA SER A 226 -25.09 -16.26 -2.95
C SER A 226 -24.09 -15.58 -3.88
N GLY A 227 -23.16 -16.32 -4.50
CA GLY A 227 -22.12 -15.74 -5.36
C GLY A 227 -21.09 -14.88 -4.59
N ALA A 228 -20.97 -15.07 -3.28
CA ALA A 228 -20.15 -14.24 -2.38
C ALA A 228 -18.89 -14.95 -1.88
N LEU A 229 -18.61 -16.16 -2.35
CA LEU A 229 -17.39 -16.91 -2.05
C LEU A 229 -16.77 -17.42 -3.33
N TYR A 230 -15.52 -17.02 -3.59
CA TYR A 230 -14.69 -17.63 -4.63
C TYR A 230 -13.63 -18.52 -3.99
N VAL A 231 -13.52 -19.75 -4.50
CA VAL A 231 -12.56 -20.75 -4.03
C VAL A 231 -11.41 -20.82 -5.02
N THR A 232 -10.23 -20.38 -4.60
CA THR A 232 -9.03 -20.39 -5.45
C THR A 232 -8.51 -21.83 -5.63
N PRO A 233 -7.99 -22.16 -6.83
CA PRO A 233 -7.58 -23.53 -7.17
C PRO A 233 -6.34 -23.97 -6.38
N ALA A 234 -6.11 -25.28 -6.30
CA ALA A 234 -4.92 -25.81 -5.64
C ALA A 234 -3.65 -25.35 -6.38
N GLY A 235 -2.63 -24.92 -5.63
CA GLY A 235 -1.40 -24.34 -6.20
C GLY A 235 -1.45 -22.81 -6.34
N SER A 236 -2.60 -22.18 -6.11
CA SER A 236 -2.67 -20.73 -5.96
C SER A 236 -2.21 -20.29 -4.57
N ASN A 237 -1.69 -19.06 -4.48
CA ASN A 237 -0.93 -18.52 -3.34
C ASN A 237 -1.61 -18.56 -1.95
N ASP A 238 -2.94 -18.74 -1.86
CA ASP A 238 -3.65 -18.72 -0.57
C ASP A 238 -3.30 -19.91 0.37
N ASP A 239 -2.59 -20.92 -0.13
CA ASP A 239 -2.07 -22.05 0.65
C ASP A 239 -0.87 -21.68 1.57
N TRP A 240 -0.19 -20.56 1.32
CA TRP A 240 1.11 -20.26 1.95
C TRP A 240 1.03 -19.89 3.44
N THR A 241 -0.12 -19.45 3.93
CA THR A 241 -0.32 -19.13 5.36
C THR A 241 -0.11 -20.31 6.31
N LYS A 242 0.07 -21.55 5.80
CA LYS A 242 0.52 -22.71 6.59
C LYS A 242 2.05 -22.90 6.64
N LYS A 243 2.82 -22.37 5.70
CA LYS A 243 4.27 -22.64 5.57
C LYS A 243 5.16 -21.68 6.38
N GLN A 244 4.58 -20.68 7.02
CA GLN A 244 5.32 -19.69 7.81
C GLN A 244 5.88 -20.27 9.12
N GLU A 245 5.35 -21.39 9.63
CA GLU A 245 5.86 -22.05 10.85
C GLU A 245 7.10 -22.93 10.64
N ILE A 246 7.42 -23.33 9.41
CA ILE A 246 8.56 -24.24 9.16
C ILE A 246 9.66 -23.57 8.31
N ALA A 247 9.31 -22.62 7.45
CA ALA A 247 10.26 -22.04 6.48
C ALA A 247 11.06 -20.83 6.99
N LEU A 248 10.80 -20.27 8.18
CA LEU A 248 11.55 -19.12 8.70
C LEU A 248 12.66 -19.48 9.70
N MET A 249 12.66 -20.67 10.30
CA MET A 249 13.74 -21.07 11.21
C MET A 249 14.92 -21.73 10.51
N ILE A 250 14.71 -22.44 9.41
CA ILE A 250 15.76 -23.25 8.79
C ILE A 250 16.66 -22.42 7.84
N PRO A 251 16.15 -21.52 6.96
CA PRO A 251 17.00 -20.84 5.99
C PRO A 251 17.84 -19.70 6.58
N CYS A 252 17.33 -18.93 7.55
CA CYS A 252 18.10 -17.82 8.13
C CYS A 252 19.28 -18.31 8.97
N ILE A 253 19.12 -19.46 9.65
CA ILE A 253 20.22 -20.11 10.38
C ILE A 253 21.18 -20.77 9.39
N LEU A 254 20.69 -21.47 8.35
CA LEU A 254 21.59 -22.05 7.34
C LEU A 254 22.37 -21.00 6.53
N ILE A 255 21.75 -19.88 6.16
CA ILE A 255 22.42 -18.84 5.35
C ILE A 255 23.48 -18.11 6.17
N THR A 256 23.20 -17.78 7.44
CA THR A 256 24.20 -17.18 8.33
C THR A 256 25.29 -18.17 8.71
N PHE A 257 24.96 -19.45 8.86
CA PHE A 257 25.92 -20.52 9.13
C PHE A 257 26.81 -20.85 7.93
N ILE A 258 26.25 -20.86 6.70
CA ILE A 258 27.01 -21.04 5.46
C ILE A 258 27.91 -19.82 5.19
N ASP A 259 27.42 -18.59 5.39
CA ASP A 259 28.22 -17.37 5.19
C ASP A 259 29.33 -17.21 6.25
N TRP A 260 29.12 -17.76 7.45
CA TRP A 260 30.16 -17.88 8.48
C TRP A 260 31.18 -18.97 8.12
N ILE A 261 30.74 -20.15 7.67
CA ILE A 261 31.64 -21.25 7.27
C ILE A 261 32.52 -20.86 6.07
N THR A 262 31.98 -20.15 5.08
CA THR A 262 32.75 -19.71 3.90
C THR A 262 33.76 -18.60 4.22
N LYS A 263 33.58 -17.86 5.31
CA LYS A 263 34.51 -16.81 5.77
C LYS A 263 35.57 -17.32 6.76
N VAL A 264 35.35 -18.45 7.43
CA VAL A 264 36.16 -18.88 8.58
C VAL A 264 36.91 -20.19 8.33
N SER A 265 36.62 -20.94 7.26
CA SER A 265 37.19 -22.28 7.04
C SER A 265 37.75 -22.51 5.64
N ASN A 266 38.87 -23.24 5.57
CA ASN A 266 39.49 -23.70 4.33
C ASN A 266 38.54 -24.66 3.60
N PHE A 267 38.47 -24.59 2.26
CA PHE A 267 37.51 -25.31 1.41
C PHE A 267 37.46 -26.84 1.67
N ALA A 268 38.59 -27.43 2.07
CA ALA A 268 38.71 -28.86 2.40
C ALA A 268 37.92 -29.28 3.65
N SER A 269 37.75 -28.39 4.63
CA SER A 269 37.04 -28.68 5.89
C SER A 269 35.52 -28.71 5.70
N ILE A 270 35.02 -27.95 4.72
CA ILE A 270 33.60 -27.85 4.37
C ILE A 270 33.12 -29.13 3.68
N GLN A 271 33.97 -29.70 2.81
CA GLN A 271 33.70 -30.94 2.09
C GLN A 271 33.48 -32.12 3.06
N ILE A 272 34.34 -32.25 4.07
CA ILE A 272 34.28 -33.33 5.07
C ILE A 272 33.03 -33.22 5.96
N ALA A 273 32.64 -31.99 6.36
CA ALA A 273 31.45 -31.77 7.17
C ALA A 273 30.14 -32.11 6.41
N LEU A 274 30.09 -31.83 5.11
CA LEU A 274 28.95 -32.18 4.25
C LEU A 274 28.84 -33.70 4.03
N GLU A 275 29.97 -34.40 3.84
CA GLU A 275 29.98 -35.86 3.65
C GLU A 275 29.57 -36.64 4.90
N LEU A 276 29.93 -36.15 6.10
CA LEU A 276 29.52 -36.75 7.38
C LEU A 276 28.03 -36.56 7.68
N THR A 277 27.42 -35.49 7.15
CA THR A 277 26.01 -35.15 7.45
C THR A 277 25.05 -35.71 6.40
N PHE A 278 25.48 -35.80 5.13
CA PHE A 278 24.61 -36.15 4.00
C PHE A 278 25.12 -37.27 3.08
N GLY A 279 26.29 -37.87 3.38
CA GLY A 279 26.93 -38.89 2.54
C GLY A 279 27.76 -38.32 1.38
N PRO A 280 28.45 -39.15 0.58
CA PRO A 280 29.38 -38.69 -0.46
C PRO A 280 28.66 -37.91 -1.58
N VAL A 281 28.90 -36.60 -1.68
CA VAL A 281 28.33 -35.72 -2.71
C VAL A 281 29.40 -35.38 -3.76
N ARG A 282 29.18 -35.77 -5.02
CA ARG A 282 30.05 -35.36 -6.14
C ARG A 282 30.02 -33.83 -6.27
N THR A 283 31.18 -33.22 -6.51
CA THR A 283 31.43 -31.76 -6.56
C THR A 283 30.57 -30.98 -7.57
N SER A 284 30.00 -31.63 -8.59
CA SER A 284 29.02 -31.03 -9.50
C SER A 284 27.60 -30.93 -8.91
N GLY A 285 27.32 -31.62 -7.81
CA GLY A 285 26.01 -31.68 -7.16
C GLY A 285 25.73 -30.49 -6.25
N VAL A 286 26.71 -29.90 -5.56
CA VAL A 286 26.47 -28.84 -4.56
C VAL A 286 26.10 -27.51 -5.21
N ALA A 287 26.74 -27.16 -6.35
CA ALA A 287 26.37 -25.98 -7.13
C ALA A 287 24.99 -26.16 -7.82
N VAL A 288 24.69 -27.38 -8.28
CA VAL A 288 23.37 -27.71 -8.84
C VAL A 288 22.31 -27.77 -7.76
N PHE A 289 22.60 -28.24 -6.55
CA PHE A 289 21.65 -28.24 -5.43
C PHE A 289 21.41 -26.81 -4.96
N ALA A 290 22.44 -25.98 -4.78
CA ALA A 290 22.27 -24.58 -4.40
C ALA A 290 21.56 -23.76 -5.51
N ALA A 291 21.84 -24.02 -6.78
CA ALA A 291 21.15 -23.36 -7.90
C ALA A 291 19.72 -23.90 -8.09
N CYS A 292 19.48 -25.20 -7.98
CA CYS A 292 18.16 -25.82 -8.10
C CYS A 292 17.29 -25.44 -6.91
N HIS A 293 17.82 -25.39 -5.69
CA HIS A 293 17.09 -24.93 -4.51
C HIS A 293 16.88 -23.41 -4.51
N ARG A 294 17.80 -22.60 -5.05
CA ARG A 294 17.61 -21.14 -5.22
C ARG A 294 16.65 -20.83 -6.37
N VAL A 295 16.59 -21.67 -7.40
CA VAL A 295 15.59 -21.61 -8.49
C VAL A 295 14.24 -22.16 -8.05
N GLU A 296 14.17 -23.18 -7.20
CA GLU A 296 12.91 -23.75 -6.67
C GLU A 296 12.35 -22.94 -5.50
N LEU A 297 13.19 -22.35 -4.64
CA LEU A 297 12.77 -21.34 -3.67
C LEU A 297 12.38 -20.05 -4.40
N GLY A 298 13.11 -19.67 -5.46
CA GLY A 298 12.76 -18.55 -6.34
C GLY A 298 11.50 -18.78 -7.18
N LYS A 299 11.11 -20.03 -7.46
CA LYS A 299 9.84 -20.41 -8.09
C LYS A 299 8.72 -20.55 -7.05
N CYS A 300 8.99 -21.11 -5.87
CA CYS A 300 8.01 -21.29 -4.80
C CYS A 300 7.61 -20.00 -4.08
N TYR A 301 8.36 -18.90 -4.24
CA TYR A 301 8.03 -17.59 -3.68
C TYR A 301 7.23 -16.70 -4.64
N ASN A 302 6.92 -17.17 -5.86
CA ASN A 302 6.61 -16.29 -7.00
C ASN A 302 5.24 -16.47 -7.69
N ASP A 303 4.34 -17.33 -7.22
CA ASP A 303 2.99 -17.52 -7.80
C ASP A 303 1.98 -16.43 -7.39
N MET A 304 2.46 -15.21 -7.20
CA MET A 304 1.74 -14.20 -6.47
C MET A 304 0.89 -13.34 -7.41
N LEU A 305 -0.35 -13.75 -7.66
CA LEU A 305 -1.42 -12.77 -7.78
C LEU A 305 -2.57 -13.08 -6.84
N ARG A 306 -2.83 -12.11 -5.98
CA ARG A 306 -3.87 -12.23 -4.98
C ARG A 306 -5.18 -11.89 -5.67
N TYR A 307 -5.99 -12.91 -5.93
CA TYR A 307 -7.31 -12.83 -6.59
C TYR A 307 -8.17 -11.69 -6.00
N TRP A 308 -8.02 -11.43 -4.70
CA TRP A 308 -8.69 -10.32 -4.02
C TRP A 308 -8.28 -8.93 -4.48
N LEU A 309 -7.03 -8.74 -4.91
CA LEU A 309 -6.55 -7.44 -5.37
C LEU A 309 -7.16 -7.13 -6.72
N TYR A 310 -7.10 -8.10 -7.64
CA TYR A 310 -7.73 -7.99 -8.93
C TYR A 310 -9.23 -7.72 -8.80
N ALA A 311 -9.93 -8.48 -7.95
CA ALA A 311 -11.35 -8.25 -7.71
C ALA A 311 -11.64 -6.87 -7.14
N ALA A 312 -10.89 -6.40 -6.13
CA ALA A 312 -11.12 -5.09 -5.53
C ALA A 312 -10.89 -3.95 -6.54
N VAL A 313 -9.85 -4.05 -7.37
CA VAL A 313 -9.56 -3.08 -8.43
C VAL A 313 -10.67 -3.08 -9.49
N CYS A 314 -11.07 -4.25 -9.99
CA CYS A 314 -12.09 -4.37 -11.03
C CYS A 314 -13.49 -3.96 -10.56
N CYS A 315 -13.85 -4.31 -9.32
CA CYS A 315 -15.12 -3.90 -8.71
C CYS A 315 -15.10 -2.47 -8.17
N LYS A 316 -13.95 -1.79 -8.16
CA LYS A 316 -13.76 -0.43 -7.61
C LYS A 316 -14.31 -0.31 -6.19
N CYS A 317 -13.96 -1.28 -5.35
CA CYS A 317 -14.58 -1.47 -4.04
C CYS A 317 -13.55 -1.57 -2.92
N LEU A 318 -14.02 -1.65 -1.67
CA LEU A 318 -13.14 -1.81 -0.52
C LEU A 318 -12.39 -3.15 -0.58
N LEU A 319 -11.14 -3.16 -0.13
CA LEU A 319 -10.32 -4.34 0.05
C LEU A 319 -10.03 -4.52 1.55
N VAL A 320 -10.53 -5.60 2.14
CA VAL A 320 -10.40 -5.86 3.58
C VAL A 320 -9.28 -6.84 3.82
N THR A 321 -8.12 -6.33 4.27
CA THR A 321 -6.91 -7.12 4.57
C THR A 321 -5.94 -6.33 5.46
N ASN A 322 -5.28 -7.01 6.39
CA ASN A 322 -4.13 -6.48 7.15
C ASN A 322 -2.80 -6.76 6.46
N ASP A 323 -2.82 -7.34 5.26
CA ASP A 323 -1.58 -7.54 4.53
C ASP A 323 -0.98 -6.19 4.10
N GLU A 324 0.33 -6.04 4.35
CA GLU A 324 1.05 -4.80 4.06
C GLU A 324 1.27 -4.55 2.57
N MET A 325 1.16 -5.60 1.76
CA MET A 325 1.36 -5.59 0.31
C MET A 325 2.75 -5.04 -0.06
N ARG A 326 3.78 -5.52 0.65
CA ARG A 326 5.18 -5.07 0.53
C ARG A 326 6.08 -5.99 -0.31
N ASP A 327 5.56 -7.11 -0.77
CA ASP A 327 6.32 -8.09 -1.56
C ASP A 327 6.81 -7.48 -2.88
N HIS A 328 7.91 -8.00 -3.43
CA HIS A 328 8.51 -7.52 -4.69
C HIS A 328 7.53 -7.47 -5.86
N LEU A 329 6.46 -8.27 -5.84
CA LEU A 329 5.36 -8.16 -6.80
C LEU A 329 4.73 -6.76 -6.80
N PHE A 330 4.47 -6.19 -5.63
CA PHE A 330 3.84 -4.88 -5.52
C PHE A 330 4.76 -3.74 -5.95
N GLN A 331 6.08 -3.98 -5.96
CA GLN A 331 7.04 -3.06 -6.58
C GLN A 331 6.88 -3.03 -8.12
N LEU A 332 6.53 -4.16 -8.75
CA LEU A 332 6.24 -4.24 -10.18
C LEU A 332 4.93 -3.53 -10.58
N LEU A 333 4.04 -3.31 -9.61
CA LEU A 333 2.76 -2.63 -9.76
C LEU A 333 2.89 -1.10 -9.79
N GLY A 334 4.11 -0.58 -9.68
CA GLY A 334 4.44 0.83 -9.80
C GLY A 334 4.39 1.56 -8.46
N THR A 335 5.33 2.50 -8.29
CA THR A 335 5.55 3.24 -7.05
C THR A 335 4.58 4.42 -6.85
N SER A 336 3.78 4.78 -7.85
CA SER A 336 2.91 5.97 -7.82
C SER A 336 1.43 5.65 -7.65
N PHE A 337 0.87 4.74 -8.45
CA PHE A 337 -0.56 4.42 -8.45
C PHE A 337 -0.96 3.56 -7.27
N PHE A 338 -0.27 2.43 -7.06
CA PHE A 338 -0.70 1.44 -6.08
C PHE A 338 -0.77 1.98 -4.65
N PRO A 339 0.17 2.82 -4.16
CA PRO A 339 0.04 3.44 -2.84
C PRO A 339 -1.20 4.35 -2.70
N ARG A 340 -1.54 5.12 -3.75
CA ARG A 340 -2.76 5.95 -3.79
C ARG A 340 -4.02 5.08 -3.74
N TRP A 341 -4.03 4.02 -4.55
CA TRP A 341 -5.15 3.08 -4.57
C TRP A 341 -5.31 2.37 -3.22
N LYS A 342 -4.22 1.89 -2.62
CA LYS A 342 -4.20 1.24 -1.31
C LYS A 342 -4.79 2.15 -0.22
N GLU A 343 -4.34 3.41 -0.15
CA GLU A 343 -4.84 4.41 0.81
C GLU A 343 -6.36 4.61 0.72
N LYS A 344 -6.93 4.56 -0.50
CA LYS A 344 -8.36 4.78 -0.74
C LYS A 344 -9.24 3.53 -0.59
N HIS A 345 -8.68 2.34 -0.71
CA HIS A 345 -9.48 1.11 -0.80
C HIS A 345 -9.21 0.12 0.34
N GLN A 346 -8.03 0.15 0.96
CA GLN A 346 -7.68 -0.82 2.00
C GLN A 346 -8.40 -0.50 3.32
N VAL A 347 -9.17 -1.47 3.80
CA VAL A 347 -9.74 -1.51 5.15
C VAL A 347 -8.87 -2.44 5.99
N ARG A 348 -8.35 -1.91 7.09
CA ARG A 348 -7.54 -2.67 8.06
C ARG A 348 -8.37 -3.03 9.29
N LEU A 349 -7.93 -4.06 10.00
CA LEU A 349 -8.51 -4.51 11.26
C LEU A 349 -7.56 -4.14 12.38
N SER A 350 -8.10 -3.54 13.43
CA SER A 350 -7.43 -3.45 14.72
C SER A 350 -8.15 -4.34 15.73
N VAL A 351 -7.38 -5.02 16.57
CA VAL A 351 -7.92 -5.88 17.63
C VAL A 351 -7.62 -5.22 18.96
N SER A 352 -8.66 -5.04 19.77
CA SER A 352 -8.55 -4.48 21.11
C SER A 352 -9.37 -5.30 22.10
N ARG A 353 -9.32 -4.96 23.39
CA ARG A 353 -10.12 -5.62 24.43
C ARG A 353 -11.64 -5.50 24.19
N SER A 354 -12.09 -4.47 23.48
CA SER A 354 -13.51 -4.28 23.11
C SER A 354 -13.92 -5.01 21.83
N GLY A 355 -12.99 -5.74 21.20
CA GLY A 355 -13.22 -6.54 20.01
C GLY A 355 -12.46 -6.03 18.78
N ILE A 356 -12.90 -6.48 17.62
CA ILE A 356 -12.32 -6.13 16.32
C ILE A 356 -12.95 -4.80 15.87
N ALA A 357 -12.13 -3.86 15.41
CA ALA A 357 -12.57 -2.63 14.76
C ALA A 357 -12.09 -2.60 13.30
N LEU A 358 -12.93 -2.05 12.41
CA LEU A 358 -12.59 -1.82 11.01
C LEU A 358 -12.09 -0.39 10.86
N GLN A 359 -10.88 -0.23 10.38
CA GLN A 359 -10.28 1.05 10.05
C GLN A 359 -10.56 1.33 8.58
N MET A 360 -11.48 2.25 8.36
CA MET A 360 -11.89 2.67 7.02
C MET A 360 -10.82 3.58 6.40
N PRO A 361 -10.69 3.58 5.07
CA PRO A 361 -9.93 4.60 4.35
C PRO A 361 -10.29 6.03 4.81
N PRO A 362 -9.32 6.93 4.98
CA PRO A 362 -9.59 8.29 5.38
C PRO A 362 -10.45 9.01 4.32
N PRO A 363 -11.36 9.92 4.73
CA PRO A 363 -12.19 10.70 3.80
C PRO A 363 -11.41 11.85 3.13
N TYR A 364 -10.08 11.85 3.24
CA TYR A 364 -9.14 12.83 2.68
C TYR A 364 -7.87 12.11 2.21
N SER A 365 -7.09 12.75 1.34
CA SER A 365 -5.84 12.16 0.84
C SER A 365 -4.62 12.57 1.65
N ILE A 366 -3.81 11.59 2.05
CA ILE A 366 -2.58 11.77 2.82
C ILE A 366 -1.43 12.06 1.86
N VAL A 367 -1.38 13.30 1.40
CA VAL A 367 -0.41 13.82 0.42
C VAL A 367 -0.21 15.31 0.68
N ILE A 368 0.90 15.88 0.23
CA ILE A 368 1.08 17.34 0.22
C ILE A 368 -0.12 18.00 -0.49
N GLN A 369 -0.76 18.96 0.17
CA GLN A 369 -1.90 19.70 -0.40
C GLN A 369 -1.65 21.21 -0.38
N GLU A 370 -2.11 21.87 -1.44
CA GLU A 370 -2.14 23.33 -1.63
C GLU A 370 -3.61 23.75 -1.75
N SER A 371 -4.10 24.58 -0.83
CA SER A 371 -5.49 25.04 -0.82
C SER A 371 -5.72 26.26 -1.72
N GLU A 372 -6.98 26.60 -1.99
CA GLU A 372 -7.35 27.71 -2.89
C GLU A 372 -6.88 29.09 -2.41
N ASN A 373 -6.58 29.24 -1.12
CA ASN A 373 -6.03 30.48 -0.56
C ASN A 373 -4.49 30.47 -0.50
N GLY A 374 -3.84 29.40 -0.99
CA GLY A 374 -2.40 29.22 -1.00
C GLY A 374 -1.81 28.62 0.28
N SER A 375 -2.62 28.08 1.18
CA SER A 375 -2.11 27.37 2.36
C SER A 375 -1.59 25.97 2.00
N TRP A 376 -0.56 25.54 2.73
CA TRP A 376 0.11 24.27 2.49
C TRP A 376 -0.01 23.33 3.68
N HIS A 377 -0.32 22.07 3.39
CA HIS A 377 -0.35 20.98 4.34
C HIS A 377 0.58 19.86 3.88
N VAL A 378 1.61 19.55 4.67
CA VAL A 378 2.66 18.57 4.31
C VAL A 378 2.67 17.44 5.33
N PRO A 379 2.31 16.20 4.95
CA PRO A 379 2.34 15.05 5.85
C PRO A 379 3.76 14.51 6.01
N THR A 380 4.14 14.15 7.24
CA THR A 380 5.37 13.40 7.51
C THR A 380 5.14 11.91 7.26
N THR A 381 6.18 11.17 6.86
CA THR A 381 6.14 9.69 6.81
C THR A 381 6.06 9.11 8.22
N THR A 382 5.20 8.10 8.43
CA THR A 382 5.21 7.27 9.64
C THR A 382 5.18 5.79 9.28
N ASN A 383 5.75 4.94 10.14
CA ASN A 383 5.77 3.50 9.98
C ASN A 383 4.40 2.87 10.25
N ASP A 384 3.64 3.42 11.20
CA ASP A 384 2.28 2.99 11.51
C ASP A 384 1.42 4.17 12.01
N ASP A 385 0.48 4.61 11.16
CA ASP A 385 -0.52 5.65 11.49
C ASP A 385 -1.47 5.24 12.61
N LEU A 386 -1.59 3.94 12.87
CA LEU A 386 -2.55 3.40 13.83
C LEU A 386 -2.06 3.51 15.27
N GLU A 387 -0.75 3.36 15.45
CA GLU A 387 -0.09 3.49 16.75
C GLU A 387 0.33 4.94 17.03
N THR A 388 0.75 5.66 15.99
CA THR A 388 1.27 7.03 16.12
C THR A 388 0.52 8.00 15.22
N PRO A 389 -0.20 8.98 15.79
CA PRO A 389 -0.87 9.99 14.98
C PRO A 389 0.13 10.77 14.11
N ARG A 390 -0.10 10.73 12.79
CA ARG A 390 0.76 11.37 11.80
C ARG A 390 0.87 12.87 12.03
N GLN A 391 2.10 13.37 11.97
CA GLN A 391 2.37 14.80 12.04
C GLN A 391 2.24 15.45 10.66
N TRP A 392 1.83 16.72 10.67
CA TRP A 392 1.67 17.55 9.49
C TRP A 392 2.32 18.90 9.73
N LEU A 393 2.90 19.50 8.69
CA LEU A 393 3.23 20.92 8.67
C LEU A 393 2.06 21.68 8.06
N CYS A 394 1.53 22.65 8.79
CA CYS A 394 0.54 23.62 8.31
C CYS A 394 1.23 24.97 8.12
N ALA A 395 1.31 25.44 6.87
CA ALA A 395 1.81 26.77 6.53
C ALA A 395 0.68 27.59 5.92
N THR A 396 0.26 28.64 6.62
CA THR A 396 -0.87 29.50 6.25
C THR A 396 -0.46 30.96 6.19
N ARG A 397 -1.19 31.75 5.42
CA ARG A 397 -1.11 33.21 5.46
C ARG A 397 -2.40 33.81 6.01
N PRO A 398 -2.33 34.98 6.66
CA PRO A 398 -3.55 35.73 6.98
C PRO A 398 -4.28 36.05 5.68
N ILE A 399 -5.53 35.62 5.58
CA ILE A 399 -6.41 36.05 4.50
C ILE A 399 -6.73 37.51 4.78
N LYS A 400 -6.38 38.43 3.85
CA LYS A 400 -6.87 39.81 3.95
C LYS A 400 -8.40 39.75 3.83
N SER A 401 -9.09 40.07 4.92
CA SER A 401 -10.55 40.12 5.05
C SER A 401 -11.18 41.10 4.08
#